data_AF-A0A9P7IG51-F1
#
_entry.id   AF-A0A9P7IG51-F1
#
_cell.length_a   1.000
_cell.length_b   1.000
_cell.length_c   1.000
_cell.angle_alpha   90.00
_cell.angle_beta   90.00
_cell.angle_gamma   90.00
#
_symmetry.space_group_name_H-M   'P 1'
#
loop_
_entity.id
_entity.type
_entity.pdbx_description
1 polymer ?
#
loop_
_entity_poly.entity_id
_entity_poly.type
_entity_poly.pdbx_seq_one_letter_code
_entity_poly.pdbx_strand_id
1 'polypeptide(L)'
;MYAPSSSAPFARAALNPPVRFVPPCTASAIVKQEPDDSEPILIGSNSPSPEPRSSLESRNRLFTSLELGDHIFRSPRSITTPDDLDDSELKRCFDILHACSVATDFNATLSKTKDTMEDFLTAIFKNWMGDAGEPDKPAMDFVVREYISVGNICSQPANHRTSSSCAESSSCRTPVFGIATYRSRPAQLIISFSTTEPEQGSSQDAQDFFCPMERTDVRWEEGDWMTDLRRSMKRTCINKVHRYNKHLAIWYVRCLVGGWAKGSISMGKDVEVFSFVAKEAVDAAFAMMGDV
;
A
#
# COMPACT_ATOMS: atom_id res chain seq x y z
N MET A 1 54.21 22.15 16.57
CA MET A 1 53.07 21.77 15.70
C MET A 1 52.23 20.79 16.51
N TYR A 2 51.08 21.26 16.98
CA TYR A 2 50.08 20.47 17.69
C TYR A 2 49.14 19.85 16.66
N ALA A 3 48.88 18.55 16.75
CA ALA A 3 47.82 17.87 16.01
C ALA A 3 46.87 17.20 17.01
N PRO A 4 45.56 17.47 16.94
CA PRO A 4 44.55 16.65 17.58
C PRO A 4 43.61 16.00 16.54
N SER A 5 43.30 14.71 16.73
CA SER A 5 42.13 14.02 16.18
C SER A 5 42.10 12.60 16.78
N SER A 6 41.26 12.33 17.79
CA SER A 6 39.86 11.87 17.68
C SER A 6 39.70 10.53 16.93
N SER A 7 39.47 9.44 17.67
CA SER A 7 38.19 8.68 17.71
C SER A 7 38.41 7.24 18.22
N ALA A 8 37.32 6.66 18.71
CA ALA A 8 37.22 5.61 19.73
C ALA A 8 37.86 4.24 19.43
N PRO A 9 38.18 3.46 20.49
CA PRO A 9 38.62 2.08 20.37
C PRO A 9 37.42 1.15 20.15
N PHE A 10 37.52 0.26 19.16
CA PHE A 10 36.63 -0.90 19.02
C PHE A 10 36.81 -1.83 20.22
N ALA A 11 35.94 -1.65 21.22
CA ALA A 11 35.86 -2.51 22.38
C ALA A 11 35.10 -3.80 22.04
N ARG A 12 35.79 -4.91 22.34
CA ARG A 12 35.29 -6.28 22.46
C ARG A 12 34.01 -6.36 23.31
N ALA A 13 32.99 -7.07 22.83
CA ALA A 13 32.13 -7.96 23.62
C ALA A 13 31.09 -8.67 22.72
N ALA A 14 31.53 -9.70 22.00
CA ALA A 14 30.65 -10.77 21.54
C ALA A 14 30.71 -11.90 22.58
N LEU A 15 30.06 -11.73 23.73
CA LEU A 15 29.88 -12.79 24.74
C LEU A 15 28.70 -12.41 25.63
N ASN A 16 27.50 -12.92 25.30
CA ASN A 16 26.45 -13.32 26.24
C ASN A 16 25.21 -13.81 25.47
N PRO A 17 24.85 -15.10 25.54
CA PRO A 17 23.49 -15.55 25.23
C PRO A 17 22.64 -15.60 26.50
N PRO A 18 21.40 -15.07 26.49
CA PRO A 18 20.31 -15.61 27.29
C PRO A 18 19.21 -16.09 26.32
N VAL A 19 18.61 -17.28 26.44
CA VAL A 19 18.08 -17.94 27.63
C VAL A 19 18.15 -19.44 27.37
N ARG A 20 18.59 -20.22 28.37
CA ARG A 20 18.53 -21.69 28.34
C ARG A 20 17.08 -22.13 28.11
N PHE A 21 16.84 -22.94 27.07
CA PHE A 21 15.60 -23.70 26.98
C PHE A 21 15.48 -24.53 28.28
N VAL A 22 14.49 -24.21 29.09
CA VAL A 22 14.07 -25.06 30.21
C VAL A 22 13.33 -26.24 29.58
N PRO A 23 13.78 -27.49 29.75
CA PRO A 23 12.98 -28.64 29.35
C PRO A 23 11.68 -28.62 30.15
N PRO A 24 10.51 -28.91 29.55
CA PRO A 24 9.27 -28.91 30.29
C PRO A 24 9.36 -29.84 31.50
N CYS A 25 8.97 -29.30 32.66
CA CYS A 25 8.93 -29.97 33.95
C CYS A 25 8.25 -31.35 33.84
N THR A 26 8.87 -32.30 34.54
CA THR A 26 8.35 -33.60 34.97
C THR A 26 6.83 -33.70 35.00
N ALA A 27 6.27 -34.45 34.05
CA ALA A 27 4.96 -35.06 34.23
C ALA A 27 5.05 -36.05 35.40
N SER A 28 4.01 -36.06 36.25
CA SER A 28 3.91 -36.91 37.43
C SER A 28 4.17 -38.39 37.10
N ALA A 29 4.95 -39.05 37.95
CA ALA A 29 5.23 -40.47 37.87
C ALA A 29 3.92 -41.28 37.87
N ILE A 30 3.60 -41.88 36.73
CA ILE A 30 2.66 -43.01 36.67
C ILE A 30 3.41 -44.19 37.27
N VAL A 31 2.86 -44.73 38.35
CA VAL A 31 3.34 -45.92 39.04
C VAL A 31 3.52 -47.04 38.03
N LYS A 32 4.77 -47.49 37.84
CA LYS A 32 5.09 -48.75 37.17
C LYS A 32 4.45 -49.87 38.00
N GLN A 33 3.40 -50.47 37.46
CA GLN A 33 2.98 -51.81 37.86
C GLN A 33 3.82 -52.76 37.00
N GLU A 34 4.76 -53.49 37.60
CA GLU A 34 5.49 -54.54 36.88
C GLU A 34 4.56 -55.73 36.61
N PRO A 35 4.44 -56.20 35.36
CA PRO A 35 4.01 -57.55 35.09
C PRO A 35 5.23 -58.44 34.87
N ASP A 36 5.43 -59.32 35.84
CA ASP A 36 5.90 -60.70 35.77
C ASP A 36 6.69 -61.12 34.51
N ASP A 37 7.97 -61.41 34.72
CA ASP A 37 8.87 -62.10 33.79
C ASP A 37 8.36 -63.52 33.54
N SER A 38 7.66 -63.77 32.43
CA SER A 38 7.65 -65.05 31.70
C SER A 38 6.76 -64.96 30.46
N GLU A 39 7.34 -64.69 29.28
CA GLU A 39 7.09 -65.36 27.99
C GLU A 39 7.63 -64.51 26.81
N PRO A 40 8.35 -65.10 25.83
CA PRO A 40 8.83 -64.36 24.68
C PRO A 40 7.68 -64.13 23.70
N ILE A 41 7.10 -62.93 23.71
CA ILE A 41 6.16 -62.53 22.67
C ILE A 41 6.95 -62.27 21.39
N LEU A 42 6.99 -63.27 20.51
CA LEU A 42 7.43 -63.13 19.12
C LEU A 42 6.41 -62.27 18.35
N ILE A 43 6.49 -60.95 18.52
CA ILE A 43 5.73 -60.01 17.68
C ILE A 43 6.50 -59.82 16.37
N GLY A 44 6.19 -60.65 15.38
CA GLY A 44 6.43 -60.34 13.98
C GLY A 44 5.54 -59.20 13.51
N SER A 45 5.86 -57.96 13.90
CA SER A 45 5.22 -56.75 13.39
C SER A 45 5.86 -56.35 12.07
N ASN A 46 5.37 -56.91 10.96
CA ASN A 46 5.58 -56.36 9.62
C ASN A 46 4.65 -55.15 9.40
N SER A 47 4.75 -54.15 10.27
CA SER A 47 4.19 -52.83 9.99
C SER A 47 5.24 -52.07 9.21
N PRO A 48 4.95 -51.59 7.98
CA PRO A 48 5.89 -50.72 7.27
C PRO A 48 6.20 -49.54 8.17
N SER A 49 7.48 -49.32 8.48
CA SER A 49 7.92 -48.07 9.09
C SER A 49 7.34 -46.93 8.25
N PRO A 50 6.78 -45.86 8.86
CA PRO A 50 6.30 -44.71 8.10
C PRO A 50 7.41 -44.28 7.15
N GLU A 51 7.05 -44.08 5.87
CA GLU A 51 8.02 -43.58 4.91
C GLU A 51 8.65 -42.29 5.45
N PRO A 52 9.99 -42.14 5.36
CA PRO A 52 10.65 -40.94 5.79
C PRO A 52 10.03 -39.72 5.10
N ARG A 53 9.55 -38.74 5.87
CA ARG A 53 8.94 -37.50 5.35
C ARG A 53 9.87 -36.65 4.47
N SER A 54 11.16 -36.95 4.46
CA SER A 54 12.18 -36.28 3.64
C SER A 54 13.34 -37.23 3.35
N SER A 55 13.89 -37.18 2.13
CA SER A 55 15.10 -37.92 1.76
C SER A 55 16.37 -37.15 2.16
N LEU A 56 17.54 -37.82 2.16
CA LEU A 56 18.83 -37.13 2.31
C LEU A 56 19.07 -36.14 1.17
N GLU A 57 18.69 -36.51 -0.04
CA GLU A 57 18.84 -35.68 -1.24
C GLU A 57 17.96 -34.41 -1.17
N SER A 58 16.71 -34.51 -0.72
CA SER A 58 15.84 -33.34 -0.58
C SER A 58 16.34 -32.37 0.48
N ARG A 59 16.92 -32.90 1.58
CA ARG A 59 17.55 -32.09 2.63
C ARG A 59 18.84 -31.42 2.15
N ASN A 60 19.68 -32.14 1.40
CA ASN A 60 20.90 -31.55 0.83
C ASN A 60 20.57 -30.45 -0.18
N ARG A 61 19.59 -30.68 -1.06
CA ARG A 61 19.11 -29.64 -1.99
C ARG A 61 18.59 -28.41 -1.25
N LEU A 62 17.83 -28.62 -0.17
CA LEU A 62 17.35 -27.54 0.70
C LEU A 62 18.51 -26.74 1.30
N PHE A 63 19.50 -27.40 1.91
CA PHE A 63 20.62 -26.69 2.53
C PHE A 63 21.51 -25.97 1.49
N THR A 64 21.78 -26.57 0.33
CA THR A 64 22.51 -25.92 -0.75
C THR A 64 21.78 -24.69 -1.29
N SER A 65 20.45 -24.77 -1.50
CA SER A 65 19.66 -23.61 -1.94
C SER A 65 19.61 -22.52 -0.86
N LEU A 66 19.52 -22.87 0.43
CA LEU A 66 19.63 -21.90 1.54
C LEU A 66 21.00 -21.20 1.58
N GLU A 67 22.09 -21.93 1.33
CA GLU A 67 23.45 -21.35 1.24
C GLU A 67 23.60 -20.38 0.06
N LEU A 68 22.92 -20.66 -1.05
CA LEU A 68 22.90 -19.80 -2.24
C LEU A 68 21.90 -18.63 -2.14
N GLY A 69 21.11 -18.57 -1.06
CA GLY A 69 20.01 -17.62 -0.93
C GLY A 69 18.86 -17.86 -1.91
N ASP A 70 18.80 -19.06 -2.50
CA ASP A 70 17.74 -19.48 -3.41
C ASP A 70 16.53 -19.99 -2.61
N HIS A 71 15.34 -19.52 -2.98
CA HIS A 71 14.09 -19.93 -2.36
C HIS A 71 13.33 -20.99 -3.17
N ILE A 72 13.91 -21.52 -4.25
CA ILE A 72 13.31 -22.55 -5.10
C ILE A 72 13.49 -23.93 -4.45
N PHE A 73 12.45 -24.42 -3.78
CA PHE A 73 12.48 -25.74 -3.12
C PHE A 73 11.39 -26.70 -3.59
N ARG A 74 10.32 -26.17 -4.18
CA ARG A 74 9.21 -26.95 -4.74
C ARG A 74 9.52 -27.31 -6.20
N SER A 75 8.92 -28.39 -6.68
CA SER A 75 8.91 -28.65 -8.12
C SER A 75 8.14 -27.53 -8.82
N PRO A 76 8.66 -27.00 -9.95
CA PRO A 76 7.91 -26.06 -10.77
C PRO A 76 6.53 -26.63 -11.13
N ARG A 77 5.52 -25.77 -11.15
CA ARG A 77 4.14 -26.14 -11.45
C ARG A 77 3.45 -25.03 -12.24
N SER A 78 2.50 -25.41 -13.07
CA SER A 78 1.65 -24.44 -13.75
C SER A 78 0.72 -23.78 -12.73
N ILE A 79 0.68 -22.45 -12.71
CA ILE A 79 -0.29 -21.66 -11.96
C ILE A 79 -0.96 -20.73 -12.97
N THR A 80 -2.18 -21.06 -13.36
CA THR A 80 -2.95 -20.42 -14.43
C THR A 80 -4.24 -19.79 -13.92
N THR A 81 -4.81 -20.33 -12.86
CA THR A 81 -6.05 -19.85 -12.25
C THR A 81 -5.87 -19.69 -10.73
N PRO A 82 -6.80 -18.99 -10.05
CA PRO A 82 -6.80 -18.92 -8.58
C PRO A 82 -6.88 -20.30 -7.91
N ASP A 83 -7.55 -21.28 -8.53
CA ASP A 83 -7.71 -22.64 -8.01
C ASP A 83 -6.39 -23.40 -7.93
N ASP A 84 -5.39 -22.95 -8.68
CA ASP A 84 -4.05 -23.53 -8.62
C ASP A 84 -3.33 -23.10 -7.32
N LEU A 85 -3.75 -22.07 -6.59
CA LEU A 85 -3.03 -21.59 -5.40
C LEU A 85 -3.27 -22.47 -4.17
N ASP A 86 -2.22 -22.71 -3.38
CA ASP A 86 -2.36 -23.38 -2.07
C ASP A 86 -2.82 -22.42 -0.96
N ASP A 87 -3.20 -22.95 0.20
CA ASP A 87 -3.70 -22.15 1.34
C ASP A 87 -2.72 -21.06 1.79
N SER A 88 -1.41 -21.32 1.71
CA SER A 88 -0.39 -20.36 2.12
C SER A 88 -0.23 -19.23 1.11
N GLU A 89 -0.31 -19.56 -0.18
CA GLU A 89 -0.29 -18.61 -1.29
C GLU A 89 -1.58 -17.75 -1.29
N LEU A 90 -2.75 -18.35 -1.08
CA LEU A 90 -4.03 -17.65 -0.93
C LEU A 90 -4.04 -16.72 0.29
N LYS A 91 -3.58 -17.21 1.45
CA LYS A 91 -3.41 -16.37 2.64
C LYS A 91 -2.50 -15.19 2.32
N ARG A 92 -1.43 -15.41 1.56
CA ARG A 92 -0.50 -14.34 1.23
C ARG A 92 -1.11 -13.29 0.32
N CYS A 93 -1.87 -13.70 -0.69
CA CYS A 93 -2.66 -12.80 -1.53
C CYS A 93 -3.63 -11.95 -0.68
N PHE A 94 -4.29 -12.58 0.30
CA PHE A 94 -5.18 -11.89 1.22
C PHE A 94 -4.44 -10.86 2.10
N ASP A 95 -3.29 -11.23 2.68
CA ASP A 95 -2.48 -10.32 3.52
C ASP A 95 -2.06 -9.06 2.74
N ILE A 96 -1.66 -9.22 1.47
CA ILE A 96 -1.27 -8.12 0.58
C ILE A 96 -2.47 -7.21 0.27
N LEU A 97 -3.63 -7.79 -0.06
CA LEU A 97 -4.86 -7.04 -0.32
C LEU A 97 -5.33 -6.28 0.94
N HIS A 98 -5.21 -6.91 2.10
CA HIS A 98 -5.55 -6.30 3.37
C HIS A 98 -4.64 -5.12 3.68
N ALA A 99 -3.33 -5.27 3.53
CA ALA A 99 -2.37 -4.18 3.73
C ALA A 99 -2.62 -3.00 2.77
N CYS A 100 -2.94 -3.28 1.51
CA CYS A 100 -3.37 -2.26 0.53
C CYS A 100 -4.63 -1.51 1.00
N SER A 101 -5.62 -2.23 1.54
CA SER A 101 -6.85 -1.64 2.07
C SER A 101 -6.57 -0.77 3.30
N VAL A 102 -5.81 -1.28 4.27
CA VAL A 102 -5.43 -0.57 5.51
C VAL A 102 -4.66 0.72 5.21
N ALA A 103 -3.80 0.72 4.19
CA ALA A 103 -3.06 1.92 3.79
C ALA A 103 -3.97 3.10 3.38
N THR A 104 -5.21 2.85 2.95
CA THR A 104 -6.09 3.90 2.40
C THR A 104 -7.46 4.02 3.07
N ASP A 105 -7.91 3.00 3.80
CA ASP A 105 -9.19 2.97 4.53
C ASP A 105 -8.99 2.55 5.99
N PHE A 106 -9.24 3.47 6.93
CA PHE A 106 -9.21 3.19 8.38
C PHE A 106 -10.27 2.19 8.86
N ASN A 107 -11.32 2.00 8.06
CA ASN A 107 -12.37 1.02 8.32
C ASN A 107 -12.15 -0.27 7.54
N ALA A 108 -10.94 -0.49 7.00
CA ALA A 108 -10.55 -1.75 6.42
C ALA A 108 -10.61 -2.84 7.49
N THR A 109 -11.39 -3.88 7.22
CA THR A 109 -11.51 -5.05 8.11
C THR A 109 -11.23 -6.30 7.30
N LEU A 110 -10.84 -7.38 8.00
CA LEU A 110 -10.64 -8.68 7.36
C LEU A 110 -11.89 -9.16 6.62
N SER A 111 -13.09 -8.87 7.17
CA SER A 111 -14.37 -9.22 6.51
C SER A 111 -14.55 -8.49 5.18
N LYS A 112 -14.37 -7.16 5.17
CA LYS A 112 -14.48 -6.38 3.91
C LYS A 112 -13.43 -6.80 2.89
N THR A 113 -12.22 -7.10 3.34
CA THR A 113 -11.16 -7.61 2.45
C THR A 113 -11.57 -8.94 1.83
N LYS A 114 -12.12 -9.86 2.64
CA LYS A 114 -12.63 -11.16 2.18
C LYS A 114 -13.68 -10.99 1.09
N ASP A 115 -14.61 -10.06 1.26
CA ASP A 115 -15.69 -9.81 0.29
C ASP A 115 -15.17 -9.35 -1.08
N THR A 116 -13.94 -8.81 -1.15
CA THR A 116 -13.30 -8.34 -2.38
C THR A 116 -12.23 -9.30 -2.93
N MET A 117 -12.02 -10.44 -2.27
CA MET A 117 -10.91 -11.35 -2.58
C MET A 117 -11.05 -11.97 -3.99
N GLU A 118 -12.25 -12.38 -4.38
CA GLU A 118 -12.51 -13.00 -5.69
C GLU A 118 -12.25 -12.02 -6.85
N ASP A 119 -12.67 -10.76 -6.70
CA ASP A 119 -12.39 -9.71 -7.70
C ASP A 119 -10.88 -9.45 -7.81
N PHE A 120 -10.17 -9.49 -6.69
CA PHE A 120 -8.72 -9.32 -6.65
C PHE A 120 -7.99 -10.49 -7.32
N LEU A 121 -8.38 -11.73 -7.03
CA LEU A 121 -7.84 -12.93 -7.68
C LEU A 121 -8.11 -12.91 -9.19
N THR A 122 -9.33 -12.55 -9.59
CA THR A 122 -9.68 -12.36 -11.00
C THR A 122 -8.77 -11.33 -11.68
N ALA A 123 -8.49 -10.21 -11.01
CA ALA A 123 -7.59 -9.20 -11.54
C ALA A 123 -6.12 -9.66 -11.63
N ILE A 124 -5.65 -10.45 -10.65
CA ILE A 124 -4.30 -11.05 -10.68
C ILE A 124 -4.15 -11.92 -11.92
N PHE A 125 -5.09 -12.82 -12.18
CA PHE A 125 -5.00 -13.79 -13.27
C PHE A 125 -5.51 -13.27 -14.63
N LYS A 126 -6.07 -12.06 -14.68
CA LYS A 126 -6.48 -11.43 -15.94
C LYS A 126 -5.29 -11.29 -16.89
N ASN A 127 -5.37 -11.96 -18.04
CA ASN A 127 -4.31 -12.02 -19.07
C ASN A 127 -3.00 -12.66 -18.57
N TRP A 128 -3.05 -13.45 -17.50
CA TRP A 128 -1.90 -14.22 -17.03
C TRP A 128 -1.73 -15.49 -17.87
N MET A 129 -0.52 -15.71 -18.41
CA MET A 129 -0.22 -16.82 -19.33
C MET A 129 0.72 -17.87 -18.70
N GLY A 130 0.92 -17.86 -17.38
CA GLY A 130 1.76 -18.84 -16.66
C GLY A 130 3.28 -18.66 -16.82
N ASP A 131 3.74 -17.99 -17.88
CA ASP A 131 5.17 -17.74 -18.19
C ASP A 131 5.44 -16.28 -18.60
N ALA A 132 4.58 -15.36 -18.18
CA ALA A 132 4.82 -13.94 -18.44
C ALA A 132 6.06 -13.49 -17.65
N GLY A 133 6.98 -12.81 -18.31
CA GLY A 133 8.12 -12.13 -17.67
C GLY A 133 7.66 -11.17 -16.56
N GLU A 134 8.62 -10.57 -15.84
CA GLU A 134 8.30 -9.69 -14.72
C GLU A 134 7.36 -8.56 -15.17
N PRO A 135 6.17 -8.40 -14.57
CA PRO A 135 5.21 -7.39 -14.98
C PRO A 135 5.77 -5.99 -14.71
N ASP A 136 5.35 -5.01 -15.51
CA ASP A 136 5.74 -3.62 -15.28
C ASP A 136 5.19 -3.10 -13.95
N LYS A 137 6.07 -2.53 -13.12
CA LYS A 137 5.67 -1.93 -11.86
C LYS A 137 4.84 -0.67 -12.13
N PRO A 138 3.65 -0.52 -11.52
CA PRO A 138 2.84 0.67 -11.73
C PRO A 138 3.57 1.94 -11.26
N ALA A 139 3.47 2.98 -12.10
CA ALA A 139 3.96 4.32 -11.80
C ALA A 139 2.92 5.13 -11.01
N MET A 140 3.36 5.84 -9.97
CA MET A 140 2.50 6.78 -9.23
C MET A 140 2.51 8.13 -9.96
N ASP A 141 1.77 8.21 -11.06
CA ASP A 141 1.67 9.39 -11.90
C ASP A 141 0.22 9.77 -12.14
N PHE A 142 -0.23 10.83 -11.48
CA PHE A 142 -1.57 11.37 -11.66
C PHE A 142 -1.62 12.87 -11.36
N VAL A 143 -2.63 13.50 -11.95
CA VAL A 143 -3.00 14.89 -11.68
C VAL A 143 -4.41 14.89 -11.07
N VAL A 144 -4.58 15.66 -10.00
CA VAL A 144 -5.88 15.98 -9.40
C VAL A 144 -6.12 17.46 -9.62
N ARG A 145 -7.29 17.81 -10.15
CA ARG A 145 -7.74 19.19 -10.31
C ARG A 145 -9.14 19.30 -9.75
N GLU A 146 -9.35 20.26 -8.87
CA GLU A 146 -10.64 20.61 -8.30
C GLU A 146 -10.80 22.13 -8.35
N TYR A 147 -12.04 22.60 -8.38
CA TYR A 147 -12.34 24.03 -8.37
C TYR A 147 -13.59 24.33 -7.55
N ILE A 148 -13.70 25.57 -7.10
CA ILE A 148 -14.88 26.08 -6.41
C ILE A 148 -15.10 27.55 -6.82
N SER A 149 -16.37 27.99 -6.83
CA SER A 149 -16.67 29.43 -6.90
C SER A 149 -16.18 30.08 -5.61
N VAL A 150 -15.44 31.16 -5.73
CA VAL A 150 -14.84 31.87 -4.57
C VAL A 150 -15.26 33.33 -4.52
N GLY A 151 -16.06 33.81 -5.48
CA GLY A 151 -16.43 35.20 -5.57
C GLY A 151 -17.00 35.60 -6.93
N ASN A 152 -17.25 36.90 -7.08
CA ASN A 152 -17.68 37.51 -8.33
C ASN A 152 -16.86 38.77 -8.64
N ILE A 153 -16.75 39.13 -9.91
CA ILE A 153 -16.14 40.38 -10.35
C ILE A 153 -17.20 41.48 -10.39
N CYS A 154 -16.89 42.60 -9.74
CA CYS A 154 -17.58 43.88 -9.90
C CYS A 154 -17.15 44.52 -11.22
N SER A 155 -18.05 44.62 -12.20
CA SER A 155 -17.75 45.37 -13.43
C SER A 155 -17.92 46.87 -13.19
N GLN A 156 -16.99 47.69 -13.70
CA GLN A 156 -17.18 49.14 -13.65
C GLN A 156 -18.45 49.53 -14.45
N PRO A 157 -19.26 50.47 -13.93
CA PRO A 157 -18.96 51.41 -12.83
C PRO A 157 -19.28 50.89 -11.42
N ALA A 158 -19.82 49.69 -11.27
CA ALA A 158 -20.22 49.15 -9.97
C ALA A 158 -18.98 48.76 -9.13
N ASN A 159 -18.91 49.27 -7.90
CA ASN A 159 -17.88 48.90 -6.93
C ASN A 159 -18.52 48.76 -5.55
N HIS A 160 -18.93 47.54 -5.22
CA HIS A 160 -19.57 47.23 -3.95
C HIS A 160 -18.52 47.02 -2.86
N ARG A 161 -18.82 47.34 -1.59
CA ARG A 161 -17.89 47.11 -0.47
C ARG A 161 -17.98 45.70 0.12
N THR A 162 -19.13 45.04 -0.01
CA THR A 162 -19.42 43.74 0.59
C THR A 162 -19.81 42.71 -0.46
N SER A 163 -19.61 41.43 -0.15
CA SER A 163 -19.99 40.30 -1.00
C SER A 163 -21.50 40.23 -1.22
N SER A 164 -22.31 40.50 -0.18
CA SER A 164 -23.78 40.47 -0.24
C SER A 164 -24.33 41.51 -1.22
N SER A 165 -23.84 42.76 -1.16
CA SER A 165 -24.25 43.82 -2.09
C SER A 165 -23.77 43.55 -3.54
N CYS A 166 -22.66 42.81 -3.69
CA CYS A 166 -22.19 42.35 -4.98
C CYS A 166 -23.14 41.29 -5.57
N ALA A 167 -23.55 40.31 -4.77
CA ALA A 167 -24.44 39.21 -5.18
C ALA A 167 -25.85 39.70 -5.59
N GLU A 168 -26.36 40.74 -4.93
CA GLU A 168 -27.66 41.34 -5.24
C GLU A 168 -27.63 42.23 -6.50
N SER A 169 -26.44 42.58 -6.99
CA SER A 169 -26.28 43.49 -8.12
C SER A 169 -26.27 42.75 -9.46
N SER A 170 -27.14 43.18 -10.38
CA SER A 170 -27.17 42.63 -11.75
C SER A 170 -25.90 42.88 -12.56
N SER A 171 -25.04 43.80 -12.10
CA SER A 171 -23.77 44.19 -12.74
C SER A 171 -22.57 43.29 -12.37
N CYS A 172 -22.72 42.40 -11.38
CA CYS A 172 -21.62 41.61 -10.82
C CYS A 172 -21.84 40.09 -11.01
N ARG A 173 -22.05 39.66 -12.26
CA ARG A 173 -22.44 38.28 -12.59
C ARG A 173 -21.30 37.35 -12.99
N THR A 174 -20.09 37.85 -13.16
CA THR A 174 -18.96 37.02 -13.61
C THR A 174 -18.35 36.30 -12.41
N PRO A 175 -18.48 34.96 -12.31
CA PRO A 175 -17.91 34.21 -11.20
C PRO A 175 -16.38 34.19 -11.28
N VAL A 176 -15.77 34.04 -10.12
CA VAL A 176 -14.35 33.75 -9.96
C VAL A 176 -14.23 32.35 -9.39
N PHE A 177 -13.42 31.52 -10.05
CA PHE A 177 -13.14 30.15 -9.63
C PHE A 177 -11.73 30.08 -9.05
N GLY A 178 -11.62 29.53 -7.84
CA GLY A 178 -10.35 29.08 -7.27
C GLY A 178 -10.09 27.65 -7.71
N ILE A 179 -8.94 27.41 -8.35
CA ILE A 179 -8.58 26.13 -8.99
C ILE A 179 -7.34 25.59 -8.30
N ALA A 180 -7.44 24.42 -7.66
CA ALA A 180 -6.30 23.71 -7.10
C ALA A 180 -5.89 22.57 -8.04
N THR A 181 -4.60 22.47 -8.34
CA THR A 181 -4.02 21.37 -9.12
C THR A 181 -2.89 20.71 -8.34
N TYR A 182 -3.02 19.42 -8.07
CA TYR A 182 -1.98 18.58 -7.47
C TYR A 182 -1.42 17.62 -8.52
N ARG A 183 -0.10 17.60 -8.66
CA ARG A 183 0.65 16.65 -9.49
C ARG A 183 1.45 15.74 -8.58
N SER A 184 1.44 14.43 -8.81
CA SER A 184 2.26 13.50 -8.01
C SER A 184 3.73 13.46 -8.46
N ARG A 185 4.05 13.91 -9.69
CA ARG A 185 5.41 13.88 -10.27
C ARG A 185 5.72 15.13 -11.12
N PRO A 186 6.63 16.02 -10.67
CA PRO A 186 7.07 16.14 -9.27
C PRO A 186 5.87 16.46 -8.36
N ALA A 187 5.96 16.08 -7.09
CA ALA A 187 4.94 16.42 -6.10
C ALA A 187 4.80 17.95 -6.02
N GLN A 188 3.68 18.48 -6.52
CA GLN A 188 3.47 19.91 -6.63
C GLN A 188 1.99 20.23 -6.47
N LEU A 189 1.70 21.23 -5.64
CA LEU A 189 0.37 21.81 -5.50
C LEU A 189 0.41 23.26 -6.00
N ILE A 190 -0.54 23.60 -6.86
CA ILE A 190 -0.69 24.93 -7.46
C ILE A 190 -2.12 25.40 -7.22
N ILE A 191 -2.28 26.66 -6.83
CA ILE A 191 -3.57 27.34 -6.74
C ILE A 191 -3.57 28.48 -7.76
N SER A 192 -4.61 28.54 -8.59
CA SER A 192 -4.81 29.55 -9.62
C SER A 192 -6.25 30.06 -9.61
N PHE A 193 -6.50 31.23 -10.22
CA PHE A 193 -7.83 31.84 -10.28
C PHE A 193 -8.22 32.10 -11.73
N SER A 194 -9.48 31.82 -12.10
CA SER A 194 -10.02 32.07 -13.44
C SER A 194 -11.46 32.58 -13.35
N THR A 195 -11.91 33.29 -14.38
CA THR A 195 -13.31 33.69 -14.56
C THR A 195 -14.11 32.71 -15.41
N THR A 196 -13.41 31.77 -16.04
CA THR A 196 -13.98 30.76 -16.90
C THR A 196 -14.11 29.48 -16.09
N GLU A 197 -15.30 28.88 -16.12
CA GLU A 197 -15.53 27.64 -15.40
C GLU A 197 -14.63 26.54 -15.99
N PRO A 198 -13.80 25.87 -15.16
CA PRO A 198 -12.97 24.77 -15.65
C PRO A 198 -13.84 23.59 -16.06
N GLU A 199 -13.50 22.93 -17.18
CA GLU A 199 -14.11 21.66 -17.53
C GLU A 199 -13.82 20.61 -16.44
N GLN A 200 -14.87 20.06 -15.84
CA GLN A 200 -14.73 19.00 -14.84
C GLN A 200 -14.00 17.78 -15.43
N GLY A 201 -12.91 17.39 -14.78
CA GLY A 201 -12.14 16.20 -15.17
C GLY A 201 -11.19 16.39 -16.34
N SER A 202 -11.08 17.60 -16.92
CA SER A 202 -10.05 17.87 -17.93
C SER A 202 -8.69 18.05 -17.25
N SER A 203 -7.67 17.42 -17.82
CA SER A 203 -6.27 17.66 -17.46
C SER A 203 -5.68 18.87 -18.20
N GLN A 204 -6.48 19.56 -19.01
CA GLN A 204 -6.04 20.72 -19.78
C GLN A 204 -5.84 21.91 -18.84
N ASP A 205 -4.83 22.71 -19.14
CA ASP A 205 -4.58 23.94 -18.40
C ASP A 205 -5.77 24.89 -18.64
N ALA A 206 -6.34 25.43 -17.55
CA ALA A 206 -7.41 26.40 -17.71
C ALA A 206 -6.79 27.63 -18.36
N GLN A 207 -7.47 28.17 -19.36
CA GLN A 207 -7.06 29.42 -19.98
C GLN A 207 -7.57 30.58 -19.09
N ASP A 208 -6.96 31.75 -19.22
CA ASP A 208 -7.36 32.97 -18.49
C ASP A 208 -7.15 32.94 -16.98
N PHE A 209 -5.96 32.54 -16.54
CA PHE A 209 -5.55 32.75 -15.16
C PHE A 209 -5.26 34.22 -14.87
N PHE A 210 -5.64 34.70 -13.70
CA PHE A 210 -5.29 36.04 -13.24
C PHE A 210 -4.72 36.03 -11.81
N CYS A 211 -3.92 37.06 -11.49
CA CYS A 211 -3.43 37.28 -10.14
C CYS A 211 -4.51 37.96 -9.30
N PRO A 212 -5.04 37.32 -8.24
CA PRO A 212 -6.08 37.91 -7.41
C PRO A 212 -5.62 39.18 -6.68
N MET A 213 -4.31 39.29 -6.36
CA MET A 213 -3.75 40.46 -5.68
C MET A 213 -3.75 41.72 -6.56
N GLU A 214 -3.78 41.56 -7.88
CA GLU A 214 -3.78 42.66 -8.85
C GLU A 214 -5.21 43.15 -9.15
N ARG A 215 -6.23 42.46 -8.63
CA ARG A 215 -7.64 42.70 -8.93
C ARG A 215 -8.38 43.25 -7.71
N THR A 216 -8.65 44.56 -7.73
CA THR A 216 -9.41 45.25 -6.66
C THR A 216 -10.94 45.16 -6.85
N ASP A 217 -11.37 44.61 -7.97
CA ASP A 217 -12.75 44.43 -8.40
C ASP A 217 -13.32 43.04 -8.06
N VAL A 218 -12.51 42.11 -7.56
CA VAL A 218 -12.98 40.80 -7.08
C VAL A 218 -13.61 40.95 -5.70
N ARG A 219 -14.79 40.36 -5.52
CA ARG A 219 -15.47 40.24 -4.23
C ARG A 219 -15.58 38.77 -3.85
N TRP A 220 -14.80 38.40 -2.85
CA TRP A 220 -14.74 37.04 -2.33
C TRP A 220 -16.02 36.69 -1.58
N GLU A 221 -16.50 35.46 -1.75
CA GLU A 221 -17.61 34.92 -0.97
C GLU A 221 -17.22 34.84 0.52
N GLU A 222 -18.21 35.02 1.40
CA GLU A 222 -18.02 34.81 2.84
C GLU A 222 -18.00 33.31 3.12
N GLY A 223 -16.88 32.78 3.59
CA GLY A 223 -16.74 31.37 3.94
C GLY A 223 -15.32 30.84 3.75
N ASP A 224 -15.06 29.66 4.31
CA ASP A 224 -13.80 28.95 4.15
C ASP A 224 -13.85 27.99 2.95
N TRP A 225 -13.96 28.59 1.76
CA TRP A 225 -13.92 27.86 0.49
C TRP A 225 -12.60 27.08 0.32
N MET A 226 -11.54 27.48 1.01
CA MET A 226 -10.24 26.81 1.00
C MET A 226 -10.32 25.44 1.68
N THR A 227 -11.02 25.34 2.81
CA THR A 227 -11.30 24.06 3.48
C THR A 227 -12.14 23.13 2.63
N ASP A 228 -13.16 23.65 1.93
CA ASP A 228 -13.99 22.82 1.04
C ASP A 228 -13.21 22.32 -0.17
N LEU A 229 -12.40 23.18 -0.79
CA LEU A 229 -11.51 22.81 -1.90
C LEU A 229 -10.48 21.77 -1.45
N ARG A 230 -9.86 21.97 -0.28
CA ARG A 230 -8.94 21.01 0.33
C ARG A 230 -9.62 19.66 0.59
N ARG A 231 -10.85 19.65 1.09
CA ARG A 231 -11.62 18.43 1.33
C ARG A 231 -11.91 17.68 0.03
N SER A 232 -12.31 18.38 -1.04
CA SER A 232 -12.54 17.75 -2.35
C SER A 232 -11.25 17.17 -2.92
N MET A 233 -10.16 17.96 -2.91
CA MET A 233 -8.83 17.55 -3.38
C MET A 233 -8.33 16.30 -2.65
N LYS A 234 -8.42 16.28 -1.32
CA LYS A 234 -8.03 15.11 -0.50
C LYS A 234 -8.81 13.87 -0.89
N ARG A 235 -10.14 13.97 -1.01
CA ARG A 235 -11.00 12.85 -1.40
C ARG A 235 -10.61 12.29 -2.78
N THR A 236 -10.44 13.15 -3.77
CA THR A 236 -10.08 12.73 -5.14
C THR A 236 -8.68 12.13 -5.18
N CYS A 237 -7.72 12.70 -4.43
CA CYS A 237 -6.36 12.17 -4.33
C CYS A 237 -6.32 10.79 -3.64
N ILE A 238 -7.05 10.60 -2.53
CA ILE A 238 -7.18 9.30 -1.86
C ILE A 238 -7.70 8.23 -2.83
N ASN A 239 -8.71 8.56 -3.66
CA ASN A 239 -9.22 7.64 -4.66
C ASN A 239 -8.17 7.23 -5.71
N LYS A 240 -7.35 8.19 -6.17
CA LYS A 240 -6.23 7.92 -7.09
C LYS A 240 -5.16 7.05 -6.44
N VAL A 241 -4.80 7.34 -5.18
CA VAL A 241 -3.84 6.56 -4.38
C VAL A 241 -4.36 5.15 -4.13
N HIS A 242 -5.63 4.98 -3.77
CA HIS A 242 -6.24 3.67 -3.57
C HIS A 242 -6.19 2.82 -4.85
N ARG A 243 -6.49 3.42 -6.01
CA ARG A 243 -6.35 2.75 -7.31
C ARG A 243 -4.90 2.36 -7.60
N TYR A 244 -3.95 3.26 -7.34
CA TYR A 244 -2.52 2.96 -7.46
C TYR A 244 -2.10 1.78 -6.58
N ASN A 245 -2.45 1.81 -5.29
CA ASN A 245 -2.13 0.74 -4.35
C ASN A 245 -2.73 -0.60 -4.78
N LYS A 246 -3.95 -0.63 -5.33
CA LYS A 246 -4.55 -1.84 -5.90
C LYS A 246 -3.73 -2.41 -7.06
N HIS A 247 -3.31 -1.56 -8.01
CA HIS A 247 -2.44 -2.00 -9.09
C HIS A 247 -1.08 -2.50 -8.58
N LEU A 248 -0.53 -1.84 -7.55
CA LEU A 248 0.72 -2.23 -6.93
C LEU A 248 0.59 -3.58 -6.19
N ALA A 249 -0.52 -3.83 -5.51
CA ALA A 249 -0.83 -5.10 -4.87
C ALA A 249 -0.92 -6.24 -5.89
N ILE A 250 -1.63 -6.02 -7.00
CA ILE A 250 -1.70 -6.98 -8.12
C ILE A 250 -0.29 -7.27 -8.65
N TRP A 251 0.52 -6.22 -8.86
CA TRP A 251 1.91 -6.38 -9.31
C TRP A 251 2.74 -7.24 -8.35
N TYR A 252 2.71 -6.94 -7.04
CA TYR A 252 3.42 -7.73 -6.03
C TYR A 252 3.00 -9.21 -6.07
N VAL A 253 1.70 -9.49 -6.13
CA VAL A 253 1.21 -10.87 -6.18
C VAL A 253 1.63 -11.56 -7.48
N ARG A 254 1.58 -10.89 -8.63
CA ARG A 254 2.03 -11.48 -9.91
C ARG A 254 3.52 -11.85 -9.88
N CYS A 255 4.37 -11.02 -9.27
CA CYS A 255 5.77 -11.36 -9.05
C CYS A 255 5.91 -12.65 -8.20
N LEU A 256 5.10 -12.77 -7.14
CA LEU A 256 5.08 -13.97 -6.29
C LEU A 256 4.59 -15.19 -7.04
N VAL A 257 3.46 -15.11 -7.75
CA VAL A 257 2.90 -16.19 -8.56
C VAL A 257 3.91 -16.70 -9.59
N GLY A 258 4.63 -15.78 -10.27
CA GLY A 258 5.72 -16.16 -11.19
C GLY A 258 6.88 -16.87 -10.48
N GLY A 259 7.19 -16.50 -9.24
CA GLY A 259 8.16 -17.21 -8.40
C GLY A 259 7.67 -18.59 -7.97
N TRP A 260 6.43 -18.69 -7.49
CA TRP A 260 5.80 -19.94 -7.04
C TRP A 260 5.67 -20.95 -8.17
N ALA A 261 5.30 -20.50 -9.37
CA ALA A 261 5.25 -21.34 -10.57
C ALA A 261 6.63 -21.96 -10.90
N LYS A 262 7.72 -21.25 -10.60
CA LYS A 262 9.11 -21.73 -10.74
C LYS A 262 9.59 -22.58 -9.56
N GLY A 263 8.74 -22.81 -8.55
CA GLY A 263 9.06 -23.61 -7.37
C GLY A 263 9.56 -22.83 -6.15
N SER A 264 9.51 -21.49 -6.19
CA SER A 264 9.86 -20.65 -5.04
C SER A 264 8.90 -20.89 -3.87
N ILE A 265 9.42 -20.93 -2.65
CA ILE A 265 8.63 -20.90 -1.41
C ILE A 265 8.59 -19.50 -0.77
N SER A 266 9.26 -18.52 -1.39
CA SER A 266 9.30 -17.16 -0.87
C SER A 266 7.90 -16.56 -0.87
N MET A 267 7.50 -15.98 0.27
CA MET A 267 6.27 -15.19 0.37
C MET A 267 6.54 -13.70 0.12
N GLY A 268 7.75 -13.33 -0.31
CA GLY A 268 8.17 -11.95 -0.48
C GLY A 268 8.44 -11.24 0.85
N LYS A 269 8.53 -9.91 0.81
CA LYS A 269 8.83 -9.06 1.97
C LYS A 269 7.62 -8.90 2.88
N ASP A 270 7.82 -8.63 4.17
CA ASP A 270 6.71 -8.35 5.08
C ASP A 270 5.79 -7.24 4.57
N VAL A 271 4.50 -7.34 4.91
CA VAL A 271 3.48 -6.41 4.40
C VAL A 271 3.77 -4.95 4.73
N GLU A 272 4.44 -4.73 5.87
CA GLU A 272 4.88 -3.41 6.36
C GLU A 272 5.95 -2.77 5.48
N VAL A 273 6.66 -3.58 4.68
CA VAL A 273 7.74 -3.13 3.79
C VAL A 273 7.21 -2.78 2.39
N PHE A 274 5.93 -3.07 2.10
CA PHE A 274 5.34 -2.67 0.84
C PHE A 274 5.23 -1.16 0.74
N SER A 275 5.60 -0.61 -0.42
CA SER A 275 5.58 0.82 -0.69
C SER A 275 4.16 1.33 -0.98
N PHE A 276 3.15 0.80 -0.28
CA PHE A 276 1.79 1.33 -0.36
C PHE A 276 1.78 2.75 0.18
N VAL A 277 1.13 3.64 -0.56
CA VAL A 277 1.03 5.04 -0.17
C VAL A 277 -0.10 5.14 0.84
N ALA A 278 0.27 5.55 2.06
CA ALA A 278 -0.68 5.69 3.15
C ALA A 278 -1.52 6.97 3.00
N LYS A 279 -2.72 6.98 3.56
CA LYS A 279 -3.60 8.15 3.57
C LYS A 279 -2.93 9.37 4.22
N GLU A 280 -2.09 9.15 5.23
CA GLU A 280 -1.33 10.18 5.95
C GLU A 280 -0.39 10.94 5.00
N ALA A 281 0.15 10.28 3.98
CA ALA A 281 0.96 10.94 2.96
C ALA A 281 0.12 11.92 2.12
N VAL A 282 -1.14 11.58 1.85
CA VAL A 282 -2.10 12.50 1.20
C VAL A 282 -2.42 13.66 2.14
N ASP A 283 -2.69 13.38 3.41
CA ASP A 283 -2.96 14.42 4.40
C ASP A 283 -1.79 15.40 4.54
N ALA A 284 -0.55 14.90 4.57
CA ALA A 284 0.67 15.72 4.60
C ALA A 284 0.82 16.58 3.33
N ALA A 285 0.55 16.03 2.14
CA ALA A 285 0.64 16.75 0.87
C ALA A 285 -0.31 17.96 0.81
N PHE A 286 -1.43 17.90 1.54
CA PHE A 286 -2.45 18.95 1.58
C PHE A 286 -2.48 19.72 2.91
N ALA A 287 -1.57 19.46 3.85
CA ALA A 287 -1.50 20.18 5.12
C ALA A 287 -1.18 21.68 4.90
N MET A 288 -0.44 22.00 3.84
CA MET A 288 -0.07 23.37 3.49
C MET A 288 -1.21 24.17 2.81
N MET A 289 -2.37 23.56 2.51
CA MET A 289 -3.54 24.27 1.94
C MET A 289 -4.31 25.14 2.96
N GLY A 290 -3.69 25.46 4.10
CA GLY A 290 -4.30 26.24 5.18
C GLY A 290 -5.22 25.40 6.06
N ASP A 291 -5.03 25.54 7.37
CA ASP A 291 -6.10 25.52 8.36
C ASP A 291 -6.25 26.99 8.75
N VAL A 292 -7.35 27.64 8.40
CA VAL A 292 -7.60 29.03 8.84
C VAL A 292 -8.05 29.01 10.29
#